data_AF-A0A6A4UKL6-F1
#
_entry.id   AF-A0A6A4UKL6-F1
#
_cell.length_a   1.000
_cell.length_b   1.000
_cell.length_c   1.000
_cell.angle_alpha   90.00
_cell.angle_beta   90.00
_cell.angle_gamma   90.00
#
_symmetry.space_group_name_H-M   'P 1'
#
loop_
_entity.id
_entity.type
_entity.pdbx_description
1 polymer ?
#
loop_
_entity_poly.entity_id
_entity_poly.type
_entity_poly.pdbx_seq_one_letter_code
_entity_poly.pdbx_strand_id
1 'polypeptide(L)' 'MEGLLTMSIKEVGRLKAISQLEEKKITVEECSELLGMSTRQTYRILKKIKEEGSRGIIHKPACGT' A
#
# COMPACT_ATOMS: atom_id res chain seq x y z
N MET A 1 -18.00 13.33 -3.79
CA MET A 1 -17.00 13.46 -4.87
C MET A 1 -16.71 12.07 -5.36
N GLU A 2 -17.16 11.72 -6.56
CA GLU A 2 -16.84 10.45 -7.20
C GLU A 2 -15.60 10.63 -8.09
N GLY A 3 -14.71 9.65 -8.07
CA GLY A 3 -13.51 9.63 -8.90
C GLY A 3 -13.05 8.20 -9.10
N LEU A 4 -12.55 7.90 -10.30
CA LEU A 4 -11.99 6.59 -10.63
C LEU A 4 -10.52 6.54 -10.22
N LEU A 5 -10.15 5.49 -9.50
CA LEU A 5 -8.78 5.25 -9.06
C LEU A 5 -8.26 4.00 -9.79
N THR A 6 -7.33 4.18 -10.72
CA THR A 6 -6.71 3.08 -11.45
C THR A 6 -5.50 2.56 -10.69
N MET A 7 -5.42 1.24 -10.50
CA MET A 7 -4.35 0.59 -9.76
C MET A 7 -4.05 -0.78 -10.38
N SER A 8 -2.79 -1.20 -10.30
CA SER A 8 -2.33 -2.53 -10.65
C SER A 8 -2.77 -3.56 -9.60
N ILE A 9 -2.79 -4.84 -9.99
CA ILE A 9 -3.11 -5.95 -9.07
C ILE A 9 -2.18 -5.94 -7.84
N LYS A 10 -0.91 -5.57 -8.02
CA LYS A 10 0.06 -5.44 -6.91
C LYS A 10 -0.36 -4.35 -5.91
N GLU A 11 -0.90 -3.25 -6.40
CA GLU A 11 -1.37 -2.14 -5.56
C GLU A 11 -2.68 -2.47 -4.84
N VAL A 12 -3.58 -3.22 -5.49
CA VAL A 12 -4.77 -3.80 -4.83
C VAL A 12 -4.35 -4.74 -3.68
N GLY A 13 -3.34 -5.59 -3.91
CA GLY A 13 -2.79 -6.46 -2.87
C GLY A 13 -2.22 -5.69 -1.68
N ARG A 14 -1.53 -4.57 -1.93
CA ARG A 14 -1.04 -3.66 -0.88
C ARG A 14 -2.16 -3.06 -0.05
N LEU A 15 -3.24 -2.60 -0.69
CA LEU A 15 -4.42 -2.09 0.02
C LEU A 15 -4.95 -3.14 1.00
N LYS A 16 -5.14 -4.37 0.54
CA LYS A 16 -5.71 -5.45 1.36
C LYS A 16 -4.83 -5.82 2.55
N ALA A 17 -3.52 -5.95 2.35
CA ALA A 17 -2.59 -6.25 3.44
C ALA A 17 -2.56 -5.13 4.48
N ILE A 18 -2.65 -3.87 4.04
CA ILE A 18 -2.63 -2.71 4.94
C ILE A 18 -3.95 -2.57 5.71
N SER A 19 -5.10 -2.84 5.08
CA SER A 19 -6.37 -2.90 5.81
C SER A 19 -6.34 -3.97 6.91
N GLN A 20 -5.74 -5.14 6.66
CA GLN A 20 -5.57 -6.17 7.70
C GLN A 20 -4.65 -5.72 8.83
N LEU A 21 -3.61 -4.94 8.52
CA LEU A 21 -2.72 -4.34 9.51
C LEU A 21 -3.45 -3.30 10.38
N GLU A 22 -4.28 -2.43 9.77
CA GLU A 22 -5.10 -1.45 10.50
C GLU A 22 -6.14 -2.12 11.40
N GLU A 23 -6.73 -3.23 10.93
CA GLU A 23 -7.61 -4.10 11.70
C GLU A 23 -6.87 -4.94 12.75
N LYS A 24 -5.54 -4.79 12.86
CA LYS A 24 -4.66 -5.55 13.78
C LYS A 24 -4.77 -7.08 13.62
N LYS A 25 -5.12 -7.54 12.42
CA LYS A 25 -5.21 -8.98 12.08
C LYS A 25 -3.86 -9.59 11.76
N ILE A 26 -2.93 -8.78 11.29
CA ILE A 26 -1.55 -9.18 10.96
C ILE A 26 -0.56 -8.17 11.56
N THR A 27 0.71 -8.55 11.67
CA THR A 27 1.81 -7.68 12.08
C THR A 27 2.46 -6.97 10.87
N VAL A 28 3.33 -5.99 11.15
CA VAL A 28 4.09 -5.31 10.10
C VAL A 28 5.06 -6.27 9.40
N GLU A 29 5.59 -7.25 10.13
CA GLU A 29 6.49 -8.27 9.61
C GLU A 29 5.74 -9.19 8.63
N GLU A 30 4.59 -9.72 9.04
CA GLU A 30 3.72 -10.54 8.18
C GLU A 30 3.26 -9.75 6.95
N CYS A 31 2.89 -8.49 7.11
CA CYS A 31 2.55 -7.61 6.01
C CYS A 31 3.73 -7.41 5.05
N SER A 32 4.96 -7.26 5.57
CA SER A 32 6.15 -7.12 4.73
C SER A 32 6.45 -8.39 3.93
N GLU A 33 6.25 -9.56 4.51
CA GLU A 33 6.40 -10.86 3.85
C GLU A 33 5.35 -11.06 2.76
N LEU A 34 4.07 -10.80 3.06
CA LEU A 34 2.97 -10.87 2.11
C LEU A 34 3.18 -9.96 0.90
N LEU A 35 3.79 -8.80 1.11
CA LEU A 35 4.09 -7.84 0.05
C LEU A 35 5.42 -8.10 -0.67
N GLY A 36 6.26 -9.01 -0.15
CA GLY A 36 7.61 -9.24 -0.65
C GLY A 36 8.50 -8.00 -0.57
N MET A 37 8.31 -7.19 0.47
CA MET A 37 8.98 -5.91 0.69
C MET A 37 9.73 -5.93 2.01
N SER A 38 10.75 -5.08 2.17
CA SER A 38 11.37 -4.92 3.48
C SER A 38 10.44 -4.16 4.43
N THR A 39 10.51 -4.48 5.72
CA THR A 39 9.75 -3.79 6.78
C THR A 39 9.88 -2.26 6.69
N ARG A 40 11.08 -1.73 6.37
CA ARG A 40 11.30 -0.28 6.14
C ARG A 40 10.46 0.28 4.99
N GLN A 41 10.37 -0.46 3.88
CA GLN A 41 9.54 -0.04 2.75
C GLN A 41 8.05 -0.12 3.11
N THR A 42 7.64 -1.13 3.88
CA THR A 42 6.28 -1.25 4.43
C THR A 42 5.94 -0.03 5.28
N TYR A 43 6.80 0.35 6.24
CA TYR A 43 6.60 1.59 7.03
C TYR A 43 6.52 2.85 6.17
N ARG A 44 7.33 2.96 5.11
CA ARG A 44 7.27 4.10 4.20
C ARG A 44 5.93 4.20 3.47
N ILE A 45 5.37 3.07 3.05
CA ILE A 45 4.05 3.01 2.42
C ILE A 45 2.95 3.35 3.44
N LEU A 46 3.01 2.77 4.63
CA LEU A 46 2.06 3.05 5.72
C LEU A 46 2.02 4.53 6.07
N LYS A 47 3.19 5.18 6.15
CA LYS A 47 3.27 6.62 6.38
C LYS A 47 2.53 7.41 5.29
N LYS A 48 2.76 7.09 4.01
CA LYS A 48 2.07 7.75 2.89
C LYS A 48 0.57 7.54 2.91
N ILE A 49 0.10 6.35 3.27
CA ILE A 49 -1.34 6.08 3.35
C ILE A 49 -1.99 6.85 4.47
N LYS A 50 -1.30 6.98 5.60
CA LYS A 50 -1.79 7.79 6.72
C LYS A 50 -1.92 9.27 6.34
N GLU A 51 -1.06 9.77 5.46
CA GLU A 51 -1.05 11.17 5.00
C GLU A 51 -1.99 11.42 3.80
N GLU A 52 -2.07 10.48 2.85
CA GLU A 52 -2.71 10.67 1.54
C GLU A 52 -3.91 9.73 1.29
N GLY A 53 -4.21 8.82 2.22
CA GLY A 53 -5.22 7.77 2.06
C GLY A 53 -4.82 6.73 1.01
N SER A 54 -5.82 6.17 0.32
CA SER A 54 -5.63 5.15 -0.73
C SER A 54 -4.84 5.66 -1.94
N ARG A 55 -4.67 6.98 -2.11
CA ARG A 55 -3.76 7.57 -3.10
C ARG A 55 -2.28 7.32 -2.78
N GLY A 56 -1.92 7.18 -1.50
CA GLY A 56 -0.55 6.94 -1.06
C GLY A 56 0.03 5.57 -1.45
N ILE A 57 -0.83 4.64 -1.90
CA ILE A 57 -0.44 3.30 -2.39
C ILE A 57 -0.11 3.32 -3.87
N ILE A 58 -0.68 4.24 -4.63
CA ILE A 58 -0.48 4.31 -6.07
C ILE A 58 0.96 4.70 -6.31
N HIS A 59 1.73 3.74 -6.82
CA HIS A 59 2.99 4.03 -7.44
C HIS A 59 2.66 4.81 -8.71
N LYS A 60 3.09 6.07 -8.80
CA LYS A 60 3.06 6.76 -10.09
C LYS A 60 3.86 5.87 -11.05
N PRO A 61 3.25 5.34 -12.13
CA PRO A 61 4.06 4.72 -13.16
C PRO A 61 5.06 5.79 -13.57
N ALA A 62 6.35 5.45 -13.55
CA ALA A 62 7.36 6.33 -14.11
C ALA A 62 6.90 6.60 -15.54
N CYS A 63 6.58 7.85 -15.84
CA CYS A 63 6.29 8.27 -17.20
C CYS A 63 7.50 7.82 -18.03
N GLY A 64 7.25 6.95 -19.01
CA GLY A 64 8.28 6.45 -19.90
C GLY A 64 9.00 7.63 -20.55
N THR A 65 10.33 7.55 -20.53
CA THR A 65 11.19 8.21 -21.51
C THR A 65 10.83 7.70 -22.91
#